data_AF-V6JX95-F1
#
_entry.id   AF-V6JX95-F1
#
_cell.length_a   1.000
_cell.length_b   1.000
_cell.length_c   1.000
_cell.angle_alpha   90.00
_cell.angle_beta   90.00
_cell.angle_gamma   90.00
#
_symmetry.space_group_name_H-M   'P 1'
#
loop_
_entity.id
_entity.type
_entity.pdbx_description
1 polymer ?
#
loop_
_entity_poly.entity_id
_entity_poly.type
_entity_poly.pdbx_seq_one_letter_code
_entity_poly.pdbx_strand_id
1 'polypeptide(L)'
;LLTRPQNLREKDTALLTELTKTCPEMSELARSINEFAQLLTPAKGNDAKLTDWITAVRAADLPHLHSFTNGLELDRAAVDAGLTLPYHNGRTEGVNTRTKRITRQMHGRAGFPLLRQRILLQ
;
A
#
# COMPACT_ATOMS: atom_id res chain seq x y z
N LEU A 1 0.87 13.03 1.20
CA LEU A 1 -0.26 12.24 0.67
C LEU A 1 -0.42 10.90 1.38
N LEU A 2 0.62 10.05 1.46
CA LEU A 2 0.51 8.70 2.07
C LEU A 2 0.62 8.65 3.61
N THR A 3 1.03 9.75 4.25
CA THR A 3 1.08 9.86 5.72
C THR A 3 -0.32 10.16 6.24
N ARG A 4 -0.73 9.48 7.31
CA ARG A 4 -2.00 9.79 8.01
C ARG A 4 -2.04 11.27 8.37
N PRO A 5 -3.16 11.99 8.13
CA PRO A 5 -3.23 13.44 8.32
C PRO A 5 -2.78 13.90 9.72
N GLN A 6 -3.15 13.16 10.76
CA GLN A 6 -2.77 13.43 12.16
C GLN A 6 -1.28 13.28 12.46
N ASN A 7 -0.52 12.63 11.58
CA ASN A 7 0.92 12.37 11.74
C ASN A 7 1.77 13.27 10.80
N LEU A 8 1.14 14.18 10.05
CA LEU A 8 1.88 15.15 9.23
C LEU A 8 2.50 16.22 10.12
N ARG A 9 3.75 16.59 9.81
CA ARG A 9 4.37 17.77 10.41
C ARG A 9 3.69 19.02 9.86
N GLU A 10 3.60 20.08 10.66
CA GLU A 10 2.93 21.34 10.27
C GLU A 10 3.38 21.86 8.90
N LYS A 11 4.69 21.84 8.63
CA LYS A 11 5.25 22.24 7.32
C LYS A 11 4.78 21.38 6.14
N ASP A 12 4.56 20.09 6.36
CA ASP A 12 4.12 19.16 5.32
C ASP A 12 2.61 19.34 5.06
N THR A 13 1.84 19.65 6.11
CA THR A 13 0.42 20.01 6.02
C THR A 13 0.22 21.32 5.26
N ALA A 14 1.05 22.33 5.53
CA ALA A 14 1.01 23.61 4.84
C ALA A 14 1.32 23.45 3.34
N LEU A 15 2.39 22.72 3.00
CA LEU A 15 2.75 22.43 1.61
C LEU A 15 1.65 21.64 0.89
N LEU A 16 1.08 20.62 1.53
CA LEU A 16 -0.02 19.84 0.94
C LEU A 16 -1.25 20.72 0.66
N THR A 17 -1.56 21.63 1.58
CA THR A 17 -2.68 22.57 1.42
C THR A 17 -2.44 23.55 0.27
N GLU A 18 -1.22 24.05 0.11
CA GLU A 18 -0.86 24.94 -0.98
C GLU A 18 -0.93 24.25 -2.36
N LEU A 19 -0.36 23.05 -2.46
CA LEU A 19 -0.36 22.27 -3.70
C LEU A 19 -1.77 21.87 -4.15
N THR A 20 -2.62 21.45 -3.21
CA THR A 20 -4.02 21.10 -3.51
C THR A 20 -4.85 22.32 -3.91
N LYS A 21 -4.61 23.50 -3.31
CA LYS A 21 -5.28 24.75 -3.72
C LYS A 21 -4.93 25.21 -5.13
N THR A 22 -3.71 24.92 -5.60
CA THR A 22 -3.17 25.49 -6.84
C THR A 22 -3.43 24.59 -8.05
N CYS A 23 -3.62 23.28 -7.83
CA CYS A 23 -3.77 22.29 -8.89
C CYS A 23 -4.98 21.38 -8.61
N PRO A 24 -6.08 21.51 -9.37
CA PRO A 24 -7.27 20.67 -9.24
C PRO A 24 -6.96 19.16 -9.32
N GLU A 25 -6.03 18.78 -10.19
CA GLU A 25 -5.58 17.40 -10.37
C GLU A 25 -4.90 16.86 -9.10
N MET A 26 -4.12 17.70 -8.40
CA MET A 26 -3.50 17.33 -7.12
C MET A 26 -4.52 17.21 -6.00
N SER A 27 -5.58 18.03 -6.01
CA SER A 27 -6.71 17.89 -5.10
C SER A 27 -7.45 16.57 -5.31
N GLU A 28 -7.79 16.24 -6.55
CA GLU A 28 -8.47 14.98 -6.89
C GLU A 28 -7.61 13.75 -6.58
N LEU A 29 -6.31 13.83 -6.84
CA LEU A 29 -5.35 12.79 -6.47
C LEU A 29 -5.29 12.60 -4.95
N ALA A 30 -5.20 13.70 -4.18
CA ALA A 30 -5.17 13.64 -2.73
C ALA A 30 -6.45 13.05 -2.14
N ARG A 31 -7.62 13.45 -2.67
CA ARG A 31 -8.92 12.90 -2.30
C ARG A 31 -8.96 11.39 -2.56
N SER A 32 -8.61 10.97 -3.78
CA SER A 32 -8.63 9.56 -4.18
C SER A 32 -7.71 8.69 -3.32
N ILE A 33 -6.50 9.17 -3.00
CA ILE A 33 -5.56 8.47 -2.11
C ILE A 33 -6.13 8.33 -0.69
N ASN A 34 -6.73 9.39 -0.15
CA ASN A 34 -7.30 9.36 1.20
C ASN A 34 -8.51 8.42 1.28
N GLU A 35 -9.37 8.39 0.26
CA GLU A 35 -10.48 7.43 0.17
C GLU A 35 -9.98 5.99 0.12
N PHE A 36 -8.97 5.71 -0.71
CA PHE A 36 -8.36 4.38 -0.76
C PHE A 36 -7.72 3.99 0.59
N ALA A 37 -7.03 4.91 1.26
CA ALA A 37 -6.41 4.66 2.55
C ALA A 37 -7.42 4.25 3.64
N GLN A 38 -8.67 4.69 3.54
CA GLN A 38 -9.73 4.24 4.46
C GLN A 38 -10.06 2.75 4.25
N LEU A 39 -10.01 2.25 3.02
CA LEU A 39 -10.26 0.83 2.69
C LEU A 39 -9.19 -0.09 3.30
N LEU A 40 -7.97 0.42 3.53
CA LEU A 40 -6.88 -0.36 4.14
C LEU A 40 -7.14 -0.79 5.58
N THR A 41 -8.20 -0.27 6.22
CA THR A 41 -8.73 -0.84 7.47
C THR A 41 -9.80 -1.88 7.09
N PRO A 42 -9.54 -3.19 7.27
CA PRO A 42 -10.45 -4.20 6.75
C PRO A 42 -11.83 -4.13 7.38
N ALA A 43 -12.86 -4.14 6.55
CA ALA A 43 -14.25 -4.12 6.97
C ALA A 43 -15.14 -4.81 5.93
N LYS A 44 -16.25 -5.39 6.40
CA LYS A 44 -17.24 -6.00 5.51
C LYS A 44 -17.82 -4.93 4.56
N GLY A 45 -17.91 -5.24 3.27
CA GLY A 45 -18.39 -4.32 2.24
C GLY A 45 -17.32 -3.41 1.63
N ASN A 46 -16.05 -3.51 2.06
CA ASN A 46 -14.96 -2.78 1.42
C ASN A 46 -14.68 -3.24 -0.01
N ASP A 47 -15.05 -4.47 -0.38
CA ASP A 47 -15.06 -5.00 -1.74
C ASP A 47 -15.96 -4.16 -2.66
N ALA A 48 -17.19 -3.88 -2.25
CA ALA A 48 -18.09 -3.02 -3.01
C ALA A 48 -17.55 -1.58 -3.10
N LYS A 49 -17.10 -1.01 -1.97
CA LYS A 49 -16.51 0.34 -1.94
C LYS A 49 -15.25 0.45 -2.81
N LEU A 50 -14.46 -0.61 -2.92
CA LEU A 50 -13.31 -0.64 -3.82
C LEU A 50 -13.74 -0.54 -5.28
N THR A 51 -14.83 -1.22 -5.67
CA THR A 51 -15.39 -1.13 -7.03
C THR A 51 -15.86 0.30 -7.35
N ASP A 52 -16.55 0.93 -6.41
CA ASP A 52 -16.99 2.34 -6.55
C ASP A 52 -15.78 3.26 -6.70
N TRP A 53 -14.74 3.05 -5.87
CA TRP A 53 -13.51 3.83 -5.92
C TRP A 53 -12.76 3.65 -7.25
N ILE A 54 -12.60 2.42 -7.74
CA ILE A 54 -11.98 2.15 -9.05
C ILE A 54 -12.75 2.84 -10.17
N THR A 55 -14.08 2.81 -10.12
CA THR A 55 -14.95 3.48 -11.10
C THR A 55 -14.74 4.99 -11.09
N ALA A 56 -14.72 5.61 -9.91
CA ALA A 56 -14.48 7.05 -9.76
C ALA A 56 -13.09 7.46 -10.26
N VAL A 57 -12.05 6.69 -9.94
CA VAL A 57 -10.67 6.95 -10.38
C VAL A 57 -10.53 6.82 -11.90
N ARG A 58 -11.21 5.86 -12.52
CA ARG A 58 -11.19 5.69 -13.99
C ARG A 58 -11.94 6.81 -14.72
N ALA A 59 -12.97 7.38 -14.10
CA ALA A 59 -13.69 8.53 -14.63
C ALA A 59 -12.89 9.84 -14.48
N ALA A 60 -11.98 9.91 -13.51
CA ALA A 60 -11.06 11.03 -13.32
C ALA A 60 -9.88 10.98 -14.32
N ASP A 61 -9.42 12.14 -14.76
CA ASP A 61 -8.23 12.29 -15.63
C ASP A 61 -6.93 12.19 -14.84
N LEU A 62 -6.73 11.03 -14.18
CA LEU A 62 -5.57 10.72 -13.35
C LEU A 62 -4.85 9.47 -13.90
N PRO A 63 -4.14 9.57 -15.03
CA PRO A 63 -3.59 8.42 -15.77
C PRO A 63 -2.62 7.57 -14.92
N HIS A 64 -1.91 8.17 -13.97
CA HIS A 64 -1.03 7.44 -13.06
C HIS A 64 -1.77 6.55 -12.05
N LEU A 65 -3.04 6.86 -11.72
CA LEU A 65 -3.87 5.98 -10.89
C LEU A 65 -4.53 4.87 -11.71
N HIS A 66 -4.73 5.05 -13.02
CA HIS A 66 -5.36 4.02 -13.86
C HIS A 66 -4.52 2.72 -13.88
N SER A 67 -3.19 2.83 -14.01
CA SER A 67 -2.30 1.67 -13.96
C SER A 67 -2.37 0.94 -12.62
N PHE A 68 -2.53 1.68 -11.51
CA PHE A 68 -2.75 1.11 -10.18
C PHE A 68 -4.07 0.35 -10.11
N THR A 69 -5.18 0.91 -10.62
CA THR A 69 -6.47 0.20 -10.65
C THR A 69 -6.39 -1.08 -11.48
N ASN A 70 -5.65 -1.09 -12.58
CA ASN A 70 -5.45 -2.29 -13.39
C ASN A 70 -4.71 -3.38 -12.60
N GLY A 71 -3.69 -2.99 -11.82
CA GLY A 71 -2.99 -3.91 -10.92
C GLY A 71 -3.91 -4.54 -9.87
N LEU A 72 -4.84 -3.75 -9.31
CA LEU A 72 -5.83 -4.26 -8.34
C LEU A 72 -6.80 -5.26 -8.97
N GLU A 73 -7.23 -5.00 -10.20
CA GLU A 73 -8.15 -5.90 -10.91
C GLU A 73 -7.51 -7.24 -11.30
N LEU A 74 -6.20 -7.25 -11.60
CA LEU A 74 -5.49 -8.48 -11.96
C LEU A 74 -5.50 -9.53 -10.85
N ASP A 75 -5.53 -9.10 -9.59
CA ASP A 75 -5.57 -10.00 -8.41
C ASP A 75 -6.75 -9.64 -7.50
N ARG A 76 -7.91 -9.38 -8.12
CA ARG A 76 -9.09 -8.84 -7.44
C ARG A 76 -9.52 -9.66 -6.23
N ALA A 77 -9.49 -10.98 -6.35
CA ALA A 77 -9.87 -11.88 -5.26
C ALA A 77 -8.97 -11.73 -4.02
N ALA A 78 -7.65 -11.61 -4.21
CA ALA A 78 -6.73 -11.40 -3.09
C ALA A 78 -6.87 -10.01 -2.50
N VAL A 79 -7.10 -8.98 -3.33
CA VAL A 79 -7.35 -7.61 -2.88
C VAL A 79 -8.61 -7.55 -2.03
N ASP A 80 -9.74 -8.10 -2.50
CA ASP A 80 -11.00 -8.13 -1.75
C ASP A 80 -10.84 -8.85 -0.42
N ALA A 81 -10.14 -9.99 -0.41
CA ALA A 81 -9.82 -10.71 0.82
C ALA A 81 -8.99 -9.85 1.79
N GLY A 82 -7.99 -9.12 1.27
CA GLY A 82 -7.14 -8.22 2.06
C GLY A 82 -7.90 -7.01 2.66
N LEU A 83 -8.97 -6.56 2.01
CA LEU A 83 -9.78 -5.42 2.47
C LEU A 83 -11.01 -5.81 3.29
N THR A 84 -11.39 -7.09 3.32
CA THR A 84 -12.60 -7.56 4.02
C THR A 84 -12.32 -8.48 5.20
N LEU A 85 -11.20 -9.22 5.19
CA LEU A 85 -10.84 -10.17 6.24
C LEU A 85 -9.93 -9.53 7.30
N PRO A 86 -9.96 -10.01 8.56
CA PRO A 86 -9.10 -9.50 9.63
C PRO A 86 -7.64 -10.00 9.51
N TYR A 87 -7.29 -10.74 8.46
CA TYR A 87 -5.97 -11.30 8.27
C TYR A 87 -5.00 -10.27 7.70
N HIS A 88 -3.76 -10.30 8.17
CA HIS A 88 -2.72 -9.39 7.72
C HIS A 88 -1.42 -10.16 7.48
N ASN A 89 -0.68 -9.80 6.42
CA ASN A 89 0.58 -10.44 6.06
C ASN A 89 1.79 -9.99 6.90
N GLY A 90 1.58 -9.20 7.96
CA GLY A 90 2.66 -8.61 8.75
C GLY A 90 3.65 -9.63 9.32
N ARG A 91 3.16 -10.77 9.82
CA ARG A 91 4.04 -11.84 10.32
C ARG A 91 4.88 -12.47 9.20
N THR A 92 4.25 -12.77 8.08
CA THR A 92 4.90 -13.36 6.90
C THR A 92 5.95 -12.42 6.33
N GLU A 93 5.63 -11.13 6.19
CA GLU A 93 6.56 -10.10 5.73
C GLU A 93 7.71 -9.87 6.72
N GLY A 94 7.45 -9.97 8.04
CA GLY A 94 8.49 -9.92 9.05
C GLY A 94 9.51 -11.05 8.89
N VAL A 95 9.04 -12.28 8.69
CA VAL A 95 9.90 -13.45 8.41
C VAL A 95 10.66 -13.26 7.10
N ASN A 96 10.00 -12.83 6.02
CA ASN A 96 10.62 -12.56 4.73
C ASN A 96 11.72 -11.49 4.85
N THR A 97 11.44 -10.41 5.56
CA THR A 97 12.39 -9.30 5.80
C THR A 97 13.60 -9.78 6.60
N ARG A 98 13.39 -10.58 7.66
CA ARG A 98 14.48 -11.20 8.43
C ARG A 98 15.36 -12.08 7.55
N THR A 99 14.75 -12.97 6.76
CA THR A 99 15.47 -13.87 5.85
C THR A 99 16.26 -13.07 4.82
N LYS A 100 15.65 -12.08 4.17
CA LYS A 100 16.31 -11.17 3.22
C LYS A 100 17.49 -10.43 3.86
N ARG A 101 17.36 -10.02 5.12
CA ARG A 101 18.45 -9.38 5.88
C ARG A 101 19.63 -10.34 6.07
N ILE A 102 19.38 -11.58 6.51
CA ILE A 102 20.43 -12.60 6.71
C ILE A 102 21.14 -12.88 5.37
N THR A 103 20.41 -13.08 4.28
CA THR A 103 21.01 -13.28 2.95
C THR A 103 21.86 -12.09 2.49
N ARG A 104 21.43 -10.85 2.78
CA ARG A 104 22.16 -9.62 2.41
C ARG A 104 23.43 -9.42 3.23
N GLN A 105 23.41 -9.76 4.53
CA GLN A 105 24.61 -9.78 5.39
C GLN A 105 25.69 -10.72 4.86
N MET A 106 25.32 -11.69 4.03
CA MET A 106 26.22 -12.68 3.44
C MET A 106 26.52 -12.38 1.96
N HIS A 107 26.15 -11.19 1.48
CA HIS A 107 26.30 -10.76 0.09
C HIS A 107 25.71 -11.75 -0.94
N GLY A 108 24.67 -12.51 -0.55
CA GLY A 108 24.05 -13.52 -1.40
C GLY A 108 24.92 -14.76 -1.70
N ARG A 109 26.10 -14.90 -1.06
CA ARG A 109 27.07 -15.97 -1.36
C ARG A 109 26.83 -17.27 -0.57
N ALA A 110 25.83 -17.29 0.30
CA ALA A 110 25.55 -18.44 1.15
C ALA A 110 24.63 -19.44 0.43
N GLY A 111 25.06 -20.70 0.32
CA GLY A 111 24.21 -21.80 -0.10
C GLY A 111 23.14 -22.14 0.95
N PHE A 112 22.13 -22.91 0.54
CA PHE A 112 21.00 -23.29 1.40
C PHE A 112 21.38 -23.87 2.77
N PRO A 113 22.39 -24.77 2.91
CA PRO A 113 22.76 -25.33 4.22
C PRO A 113 23.16 -24.26 5.24
N LEU A 114 23.96 -23.29 4.81
CA LEU A 114 24.45 -22.21 5.67
C LEU A 114 23.34 -21.20 5.99
N LEU A 115 22.48 -20.89 5.01
CA LEU A 115 21.30 -20.06 5.25
C LEU A 115 20.35 -20.71 6.27
N ARG A 116 20.08 -22.02 6.13
CA ARG A 116 19.24 -22.77 7.07
C ARG A 116 19.80 -22.70 8.49
N GLN A 117 21.10 -22.92 8.67
CA GLN A 117 21.74 -22.81 9.98
C GLN A 117 21.58 -21.41 10.57
N ARG A 118 21.84 -20.35 9.80
CA ARG A 118 21.72 -18.97 10.31
C ARG A 118 20.29 -18.54 10.61
N ILE A 119 19.30 -19.08 9.92
CA ILE A 119 17.89 -18.76 10.17
C ILE A 119 17.38 -19.49 11.43
N LEU A 120 17.76 -20.76 11.62
CA LEU A 120 17.26 -21.59 12.72
C LEU A 120 18.00 -21.38 14.04
N LEU A 121 19.26 -20.91 14.02
CA LEU A 121 20.11 -20.77 15.21
C LEU A 121 20.22 -19.32 15.74
N GLN A 122 19.46 -18.38 15.15
CA GLN A 122 19.40 -16.97 15.58
C GLN A 122 18.16 -16.66 16.40
#